data_AF-A0A6V7KZW4-F1
#
_entry.id   AF-A0A6V7KZW4-F1
#
_cell.length_a   1.000
_cell.length_b   1.000
_cell.length_c   1.000
_cell.angle_alpha   90.00
_cell.angle_beta   90.00
_cell.angle_gamma   90.00
#
_symmetry.space_group_name_H-M   'P 1'
#
loop_
_entity.id
_entity.type
_entity.pdbx_description
1 polymer ?
#
loop_
_entity_poly.entity_id
_entity_poly.type
_entity_poly.pdbx_seq_one_letter_code
_entity_poly.pdbx_strand_id
1 'polypeptide(L)'
;TMHAHSQYCTSGDNTLEATQHAINNLAKEDTDESIVVVLSDANLERYGIAPQKFGKLLVSTPDVNAYAIFIGSLGDQAERVMRKMPSGRAFICMDLKDIPRILQQIFAASVLNTKSS
;
A
#
# COMPACT_ATOMS: atom_id res chain seq x y z
N THR A 1 -11.24 2.73 15.47
CA THR A 1 -9.98 3.35 15.91
C THR A 1 -8.96 3.22 14.79
N MET A 2 -8.29 4.29 14.37
CA MET A 2 -7.23 4.21 13.36
C MET A 2 -5.95 3.76 14.07
N HIS A 3 -5.51 2.53 13.83
CA HIS A 3 -4.25 2.01 14.37
C HIS A 3 -3.11 2.35 13.41
N ALA A 4 -2.44 3.48 13.65
CA ALA A 4 -1.28 3.90 12.86
C ALA A 4 -0.01 3.16 13.34
N HIS A 5 0.42 2.13 12.60
CA HIS A 5 1.59 1.29 12.93
C HIS A 5 2.88 1.67 12.17
N SER A 6 3.07 2.93 11.78
CA SER A 6 4.25 3.36 11.01
C SER A 6 5.48 3.71 11.87
N GLN A 7 5.70 3.04 13.02
CA GLN A 7 6.75 3.44 13.98
C GLN A 7 8.08 2.67 13.91
N TYR A 8 8.28 1.79 12.94
CA TYR A 8 9.56 1.09 12.79
C TYR A 8 10.15 1.29 11.39
N CYS A 9 10.80 2.42 11.19
CA CYS A 9 11.69 2.64 10.05
C CYS A 9 13.10 2.17 10.41
N THR A 10 13.38 0.89 10.19
CA THR A 10 14.77 0.37 10.19
C THR A 10 15.28 0.43 8.76
N SER A 11 16.38 1.15 8.54
CA SER A 11 16.95 1.47 7.23
C SER A 11 17.51 0.24 6.49
N GLY A 12 17.00 -0.02 5.28
CA GLY A 12 17.48 -1.00 4.29
C GLY A 12 16.37 -1.94 3.82
N ASP A 13 16.01 -1.95 2.53
CA ASP A 13 15.08 -2.84 1.77
C ASP A 13 13.85 -3.44 2.48
N ASN A 14 13.38 -2.81 3.55
CA ASN A 14 12.31 -3.33 4.39
C ASN A 14 10.91 -2.99 3.86
N THR A 15 10.73 -2.36 2.70
CA THR A 15 9.36 -2.04 2.23
C THR A 15 8.53 -3.31 2.06
N LEU A 16 9.11 -4.38 1.49
CA LEU A 16 8.41 -5.67 1.35
C LEU A 16 8.18 -6.32 2.72
N GLU A 17 9.20 -6.39 3.56
CA GLU A 17 9.12 -7.03 4.88
C GLU A 17 8.19 -6.28 5.85
N ALA A 18 8.31 -4.96 5.94
CA ALA A 18 7.46 -4.10 6.75
C ALA A 18 5.99 -4.16 6.29
N THR A 19 5.75 -4.18 4.98
CA THR A 19 4.39 -4.35 4.46
C THR A 19 3.83 -5.71 4.83
N GLN A 20 4.63 -6.77 4.68
CA GLN A 20 4.22 -8.13 5.06
C GLN A 20 3.96 -8.24 6.56
N HIS A 21 4.79 -7.61 7.38
CA HIS A 21 4.65 -7.57 8.82
C HIS A 21 3.36 -6.85 9.24
N ALA A 22 3.08 -5.69 8.65
CA ALA A 22 1.84 -4.93 8.90
C ALA A 22 0.60 -5.74 8.53
N ILE A 23 0.60 -6.37 7.34
CA ILE A 23 -0.49 -7.25 6.90
C ILE A 23 -0.68 -8.42 7.87
N ASN A 24 0.40 -9.11 8.23
CA ASN A 24 0.34 -10.29 9.10
C ASN A 24 -0.09 -9.96 10.53
N ASN A 25 0.20 -8.76 11.02
CA ASN A 25 -0.25 -8.33 12.33
C ASN A 25 -1.74 -8.01 12.32
N LEU A 26 -2.22 -7.24 11.34
CA LEU A 26 -3.65 -6.94 11.23
C LEU A 26 -4.50 -8.18 10.96
N ALA A 27 -3.98 -9.14 10.21
CA ALA A 27 -4.67 -10.42 9.95
C ALA A 27 -4.93 -11.26 11.21
N LYS A 28 -4.32 -10.93 12.35
CA LYS A 28 -4.56 -11.62 13.64
C LYS A 28 -5.65 -10.95 14.47
N GLU A 29 -6.04 -9.73 14.11
CA GLU A 29 -7.03 -8.95 14.83
C GLU A 29 -8.44 -9.27 14.32
N ASP A 30 -9.39 -9.42 15.22
CA ASP A 30 -10.81 -9.58 14.88
C ASP A 30 -11.40 -8.20 14.56
N THR A 31 -11.38 -7.84 13.28
CA THR A 31 -11.84 -6.54 12.78
C THR A 31 -12.78 -6.74 11.61
N ASP A 32 -13.84 -5.93 11.55
CA ASP A 32 -14.75 -5.91 10.40
C ASP A 32 -14.02 -5.51 9.10
N GLU A 33 -13.02 -4.63 9.23
CA GLU A 33 -12.22 -4.14 8.12
C GLU A 33 -10.80 -3.77 8.55
N SER A 34 -9.81 -4.36 7.88
CA SER A 34 -8.39 -4.06 8.06
C SER A 34 -7.80 -3.45 6.79
N ILE A 35 -7.13 -2.30 6.93
CA ILE A 35 -6.53 -1.57 5.82
C ILE A 35 -5.06 -1.28 6.12
N VAL A 36 -4.19 -1.60 5.17
CA VAL A 36 -2.77 -1.19 5.16
C VAL A 36 -2.56 -0.20 4.04
N VAL A 37 -1.99 0.98 4.34
CA VAL A 37 -1.59 1.95 3.32
C VAL A 37 -0.08 2.16 3.42
N VAL A 38 0.64 1.79 2.37
CA VAL A 38 2.09 1.94 2.25
C VAL A 38 2.40 3.25 1.54
N LEU A 39 3.19 4.12 2.17
CA LEU A 39 3.71 5.33 1.52
C LEU A 39 5.14 5.08 1.06
N SER A 40 5.46 5.32 -0.21
CA SER A 40 6.80 5.06 -0.79
C SER A 40 7.16 6.12 -1.83
N ASP A 41 8.45 6.41 -2.02
CA ASP A 41 8.96 7.32 -3.07
C ASP A 41 9.01 6.69 -4.48
N ALA A 42 8.36 5.53 -4.66
CA ALA A 42 8.33 4.73 -5.89
C ALA A 42 9.67 4.13 -6.33
N ASN A 43 10.72 4.23 -5.52
CA ASN A 43 12.07 3.82 -5.90
C ASN A 43 12.37 2.33 -5.65
N LEU A 44 11.38 1.45 -5.82
CA LEU A 44 11.45 0.03 -5.45
C LEU A 44 12.64 -0.70 -6.10
N GLU A 45 12.94 -0.40 -7.37
CA GLU A 45 14.03 -1.03 -8.10
C GLU A 45 15.41 -0.69 -7.52
N ARG A 46 15.59 0.53 -6.99
CA ARG A 46 16.85 0.94 -6.33
C ARG A 46 17.11 0.17 -5.03
N TYR A 47 16.05 -0.34 -4.43
CA TYR A 47 16.04 -1.17 -3.24
C TYR A 47 15.97 -2.67 -3.58
N GLY A 48 16.23 -3.08 -4.82
CA GLY A 48 16.17 -4.50 -5.22
C GLY A 48 14.78 -5.14 -5.09
N ILE A 49 13.72 -4.36 -4.89
CA ILE A 49 12.35 -4.85 -4.73
C ILE A 49 11.73 -4.96 -6.11
N ALA A 50 11.51 -6.20 -6.55
CA ALA A 50 10.76 -6.45 -7.78
C ALA A 50 9.31 -5.96 -7.62
N PRO A 51 8.82 -5.03 -8.48
CA PRO A 51 7.46 -4.49 -8.38
C PRO A 51 6.38 -5.57 -8.37
N GLN A 52 6.57 -6.68 -9.08
CA GLN A 52 5.64 -7.81 -9.11
C GLN A 52 5.56 -8.54 -7.78
N LYS A 53 6.66 -8.62 -7.02
CA LYS A 53 6.64 -9.20 -5.65
C LYS A 53 5.85 -8.29 -4.71
N PHE A 54 6.07 -6.98 -4.81
CA PHE A 54 5.33 -6.01 -4.01
C PHE A 54 3.83 -6.02 -4.37
N GLY A 55 3.49 -6.06 -5.66
CA GLY A 55 2.11 -6.18 -6.12
C GLY A 55 1.40 -7.44 -5.63
N LYS A 56 2.08 -8.60 -5.62
CA LYS A 56 1.55 -9.85 -5.04
C LYS A 56 1.33 -9.73 -3.54
N LEU A 57 2.22 -9.03 -2.84
CA LEU A 57 2.09 -8.79 -1.41
C LEU A 57 0.85 -7.96 -1.07
N LEU A 58 0.53 -6.93 -1.87
CA LEU A 58 -0.65 -6.09 -1.66
C LEU A 58 -1.99 -6.85 -1.74
N VAL A 59 -1.99 -8.08 -2.24
CA VAL A 59 -3.17 -8.95 -2.35
C VAL A 59 -2.95 -10.32 -1.72
N SER A 60 -1.94 -10.46 -0.84
CA SER A 60 -1.58 -11.77 -0.27
C SER A 60 -2.59 -12.30 0.75
N THR A 61 -3.33 -11.40 1.39
CA THR A 61 -4.21 -11.71 2.51
C THR A 61 -5.61 -11.15 2.23
N PRO A 62 -6.62 -12.00 1.97
CA PRO A 62 -7.96 -11.54 1.61
C PRO A 62 -8.61 -10.63 2.65
N ASP A 63 -8.35 -10.88 3.93
CA ASP A 63 -8.96 -10.17 5.06
C ASP A 63 -8.31 -8.81 5.35
N VAL A 64 -7.21 -8.47 4.66
CA VAL A 64 -6.48 -7.21 4.83
C VAL A 64 -6.38 -6.48 3.49
N ASN A 65 -7.02 -5.32 3.40
CA ASN A 65 -6.96 -4.47 2.23
C ASN A 65 -5.67 -3.65 2.22
N ALA A 66 -4.64 -4.13 1.52
CA ALA A 66 -3.40 -3.39 1.35
C ALA A 66 -3.40 -2.52 0.09
N TYR A 67 -2.84 -1.30 0.22
CA TYR A 67 -2.71 -0.30 -0.83
C TYR A 67 -1.32 0.37 -0.77
N ALA A 68 -0.86 0.92 -1.89
CA ALA A 68 0.36 1.72 -1.95
C ALA A 68 0.09 3.12 -2.53
N ILE A 69 0.71 4.15 -1.94
CA ILE A 69 0.74 5.52 -2.45
C ILE A 69 2.20 5.86 -2.74
N PHE A 70 2.48 6.05 -4.02
CA PHE A 70 3.80 6.43 -4.53
C PHE A 70 3.92 7.96 -4.58
N ILE A 71 4.73 8.54 -3.70
CA ILE A 71 4.90 9.98 -3.51
C ILE A 71 6.11 10.46 -4.28
N GLY A 72 5.94 11.52 -5.10
CA GLY A 72 7.09 12.23 -5.69
C GLY A 72 7.88 11.39 -6.68
N SER A 73 7.25 11.02 -7.80
CA SER A 73 7.95 10.31 -8.86
C SER A 73 8.67 11.28 -9.80
N LEU A 74 9.99 11.23 -9.81
CA LEU A 74 10.76 11.85 -10.90
C LEU A 74 10.58 10.99 -12.17
N GLY A 75 9.85 11.51 -13.15
CA GLY A 75 9.68 10.88 -14.45
C GLY A 75 8.72 9.68 -14.47
N ASP A 76 8.99 8.70 -15.33
CA ASP A 76 8.12 7.58 -15.67
C ASP A 76 8.23 6.38 -14.70
N GLN A 77 9.07 6.47 -13.66
CA GLN A 77 9.36 5.36 -12.75
C GLN A 77 8.13 4.91 -11.95
N ALA A 78 7.39 5.81 -11.32
CA ALA A 78 6.20 5.40 -10.57
C ALA A 78 5.10 4.86 -11.49
N GLU A 79 4.97 5.37 -12.71
CA GLU A 79 4.03 4.82 -13.68
C GLU A 79 4.40 3.37 -14.06
N ARG A 80 5.69 3.09 -14.28
CA ARG A 80 6.17 1.73 -14.57
C ARG A 80 5.89 0.79 -13.42
N VAL A 81 6.16 1.22 -12.18
CA VAL A 81 5.88 0.44 -10.97
C VAL A 81 4.37 0.21 -10.83
N MET A 82 3.56 1.24 -10.99
CA MET A 82 2.09 1.18 -10.92
C MET A 82 1.50 0.19 -11.94
N ARG A 83 2.03 0.14 -13.17
CA ARG A 83 1.59 -0.84 -14.20
C ARG A 83 1.85 -2.30 -13.81
N LYS A 84 2.67 -2.56 -12.79
CA LYS A 84 2.92 -3.90 -12.25
C LYS A 84 2.11 -4.18 -10.98
N MET A 85 1.37 -3.21 -10.47
CA MET A 85 0.50 -3.38 -9.31
C MET A 85 -0.87 -3.92 -9.74
N PRO A 86 -1.56 -4.66 -8.86
CA PRO A 86 -2.95 -5.01 -9.09
C PRO A 86 -3.82 -3.75 -9.22
N SER A 87 -4.84 -3.82 -10.09
CA SER A 87 -5.75 -2.71 -10.33
C SER A 87 -6.40 -2.21 -9.04
N GLY A 88 -6.38 -0.88 -8.84
CA GLY A 88 -6.96 -0.25 -7.65
C GLY A 88 -6.16 -0.41 -6.36
N ARG A 89 -4.99 -1.08 -6.39
CA ARG A 89 -4.14 -1.29 -5.20
C ARG A 89 -2.99 -0.29 -5.08
N ALA A 90 -2.76 0.56 -6.08
CA ALA A 90 -1.69 1.55 -6.04
C ALA A 90 -2.12 2.89 -6.65
N PHE A 91 -1.58 3.98 -6.08
CA PHE A 91 -1.87 5.36 -6.45
C PHE A 91 -0.57 6.14 -6.59
N ILE A 92 -0.53 7.13 -7.47
CA ILE A 92 0.59 8.06 -7.61
C ILE A 92 0.15 9.42 -7.05
N CYS A 93 1.00 10.01 -6.21
CA CYS A 93 0.78 11.28 -5.55
C CYS A 93 1.91 12.24 -5.91
N MET A 94 1.63 13.21 -6.79
CA MET A 94 2.62 14.20 -7.23
C MET A 94 2.65 15.44 -6.32
N ASP A 95 1.52 15.80 -5.70
CA ASP A 95 1.40 16.85 -4.69
C ASP A 95 0.94 16.22 -3.38
N LEU A 96 1.65 16.46 -2.27
CA LEU A 96 1.29 15.95 -0.94
C LEU A 96 -0.12 16.41 -0.49
N LYS A 97 -0.63 17.52 -1.04
CA LYS A 97 -2.01 17.98 -0.82
C LYS A 97 -3.07 17.02 -1.35
N ASP A 98 -2.71 16.10 -2.25
CA ASP A 98 -3.62 15.08 -2.77
C ASP A 98 -3.75 13.85 -1.86
N ILE A 99 -2.86 13.66 -0.88
CA ILE A 99 -2.91 12.49 0.01
C ILE A 99 -4.29 12.32 0.68
N PRO A 100 -4.92 13.37 1.25
CA PRO A 100 -6.26 13.24 1.83
C PRO A 100 -7.30 12.75 0.83
N ARG A 101 -7.24 13.23 -0.42
CA ARG A 101 -8.14 12.81 -1.50
C ARG A 101 -7.91 11.35 -1.90
N ILE A 102 -6.66 10.92 -1.99
CA ILE A 102 -6.31 9.52 -2.29
C ILE A 102 -6.79 8.59 -1.17
N LEU A 103 -6.60 8.96 0.09
CA LEU A 103 -7.09 8.18 1.23
C LEU A 103 -8.62 8.07 1.23
N GLN A 104 -9.35 9.14 0.89
CA GLN A 104 -10.80 9.08 0.72
C GLN A 104 -11.21 8.08 -0.37
N GLN A 105 -10.49 8.02 -1.49
CA GLN A 105 -10.75 7.05 -2.55
C GLN A 105 -10.49 5.61 -2.07
N ILE A 106 -9.40 5.38 -1.33
CA ILE A 106 -9.08 4.08 -0.75
C ILE A 106 -10.19 3.61 0.20
N PHE A 107 -10.61 4.46 1.14
CA PHE A 107 -11.65 4.12 2.10
C PHE A 107 -13.01 3.91 1.44
N ALA A 108 -13.36 4.72 0.44
CA ALA A 108 -14.59 4.51 -0.33
C ALA A 108 -14.60 3.18 -1.08
N ALA A 109 -13.46 2.79 -1.69
CA ALA A 109 -13.35 1.51 -2.38
C ALA A 109 -13.44 0.31 -1.43
N SER A 110 -12.86 0.44 -0.24
CA SER A 110 -12.87 -0.62 0.79
C SER A 110 -14.30 -0.90 1.29
N VAL A 111 -15.08 0.14 1.57
CA VAL A 111 -16.49 0.04 1.98
C VAL A 111 -17.40 -0.60 0.91
N LEU A 112 -17.07 -0.45 -0.37
CA LEU A 112 -17.81 -1.10 -1.46
C LEU A 112 -17.48 -2.60 -1.54
N ASN A 113 -16.24 -2.97 -1.25
CA ASN A 113 -15.78 -4.36 -1.34
C ASN A 113 -16.39 -5.24 -0.23
N THR A 114 -16.64 -4.68 0.96
CA THR A 114 -17.27 -5.39 2.09
C THR A 114 -18.76 -5.71 1.89
N LYS A 115 -19.47 -4.98 1.02
CA LYS A 115 -20.89 -5.24 0.71
C LYS A 115 -21.14 -6.35 -0.31
N SER A 116 -20.07 -6.94 -0.85
CA SER A 116 -20.14 -7.93 -1.94
C SER A 116 -20.06 -9.39 -1.46
N SER A 117 -19.97 -9.61 -0.15
CA SER A 117 -19.93 -10.93 0.50
C SER A 117 -21.25 -11.28 1.19
#